data_AF-A0A4Q3IYD3-F1
#
_entry.id   AF-A0A4Q3IYD3-F1
#
_cell.length_a   1.000
_cell.length_b   1.000
_cell.length_c   1.000
_cell.angle_alpha   90.00
_cell.angle_beta   90.00
_cell.angle_gamma   90.00
#
_symmetry.space_group_name_H-M   'P 1'
#
loop_
_entity.id
_entity.type
_entity.pdbx_description
1 polymer ?
#
loop_
_entity_poly.entity_id
_entity_poly.type
_entity_poly.pdbx_seq_one_letter_code
_entity_poly.pdbx_strand_id
1 'polypeptide(L)'
;FPLSNWTEKDVWDYIALENIPVVPLYFAAPRPVVRRGGAWIMRDDERMELLPGEVVETRMVRFRTLGCYPLTGAVESEAANLTDIIAEMRASRSSEREGRVIDHDGSGSMEQKKQEGDF
;
A
#
# COMPACT_ATOMS: atom_id res chain seq x y z
N PHE A 1 -17.50 9.13 11.02
CA PHE A 1 -16.25 8.36 10.89
C PHE A 1 -15.37 8.62 12.10
N PRO A 2 -15.20 7.67 13.05
CA PRO A 2 -14.56 7.91 14.36
C PRO A 2 -13.07 8.32 14.27
N LEU A 3 -12.40 7.97 13.18
CA LEU A 3 -11.00 8.33 12.91
C LEU A 3 -10.87 9.51 11.93
N SER A 4 -11.93 10.31 11.74
CA SER A 4 -11.95 11.36 10.69
C SER A 4 -10.87 12.42 10.84
N ASN A 5 -10.44 12.70 12.07
CA ASN A 5 -9.44 13.72 12.38
C ASN A 5 -8.02 13.12 12.55
N TRP A 6 -7.86 11.83 12.29
CA TRP A 6 -6.58 11.13 12.39
C TRP A 6 -5.88 11.12 11.04
N THR A 7 -4.58 11.35 11.07
CA THR A 7 -3.67 11.11 9.94
C THR A 7 -3.19 9.66 9.93
N GLU A 8 -2.59 9.20 8.82
CA GLU A 8 -1.88 7.91 8.77
C GLU A 8 -0.86 7.79 9.91
N LYS A 9 -0.10 8.86 10.16
CA LYS A 9 0.90 8.88 11.23
C LYS A 9 0.27 8.62 12.60
N ASP A 10 -0.89 9.23 12.87
CA ASP A 10 -1.58 9.03 14.15
C ASP A 10 -2.01 7.57 14.33
N VAL A 11 -2.45 6.91 13.25
CA VAL A 11 -2.81 5.49 13.28
C VAL A 11 -1.60 4.62 13.62
N TRP A 12 -0.45 4.83 12.97
CA TRP A 12 0.74 4.02 13.21
C TRP A 12 1.39 4.29 14.58
N ASP A 13 1.42 5.54 15.02
CA ASP A 13 1.91 5.90 16.36
C ASP A 13 1.03 5.24 17.43
N TYR A 14 -0.30 5.19 17.23
CA TYR A 14 -1.22 4.53 18.16
C TYR A 14 -1.07 3.01 18.17
N ILE A 15 -0.91 2.38 17.00
CA ILE A 15 -0.60 0.94 16.89
C ILE A 15 0.66 0.60 17.71
N ALA A 16 1.69 1.45 17.65
CA ALA A 16 2.92 1.26 18.42
C ALA A 16 2.71 1.45 19.92
N LEU A 17 1.96 2.48 20.32
CA LEU A 17 1.67 2.78 21.73
C LEU A 17 0.90 1.66 22.42
N GLU A 18 -0.12 1.14 21.73
CA GLU A 18 -1.03 0.11 22.26
C GLU A 18 -0.57 -1.32 21.94
N ASN A 19 0.58 -1.47 21.27
CA ASN A 19 1.15 -2.75 20.84
C ASN A 19 0.14 -3.63 20.06
N ILE A 20 -0.55 -3.01 19.09
CA ILE A 20 -1.57 -3.68 18.28
C ILE A 20 -0.90 -4.55 17.21
N PRO A 21 -1.23 -5.84 17.10
CA PRO A 21 -0.72 -6.69 16.03
C PRO A 21 -1.12 -6.18 14.65
N VAL A 22 -0.17 -6.19 13.71
CA VAL A 22 -0.37 -5.73 12.33
C VAL A 22 -0.24 -6.90 11.36
N VAL A 23 -1.04 -6.90 10.30
CA VAL A 23 -0.98 -7.92 9.25
C VAL A 23 0.40 -7.92 8.58
N PRO A 24 1.06 -9.09 8.39
CA PRO A 24 2.43 -9.15 7.87
C PRO A 24 2.68 -8.51 6.49
N LEU A 25 1.62 -8.36 5.68
CA LEU A 25 1.71 -7.70 4.37
C LEU A 25 2.06 -6.20 4.46
N TYR A 26 1.83 -5.56 5.60
CA TYR A 26 2.26 -4.19 5.82
C TYR A 26 3.79 -4.06 5.97
N PHE A 27 4.48 -5.13 6.34
CA PHE A 27 5.94 -5.14 6.49
C PHE A 27 6.61 -5.59 5.19
N ALA A 28 7.75 -4.98 4.89
CA ALA A 28 8.59 -5.34 3.76
C ALA A 28 9.14 -6.76 3.91
N ALA A 29 9.01 -7.54 2.84
CA ALA A 29 9.59 -8.86 2.75
C ALA A 29 9.91 -9.18 1.29
N PRO A 30 10.84 -10.11 1.02
CA PRO A 30 11.06 -10.65 -0.33
C PRO A 30 9.80 -11.37 -0.79
N ARG A 31 9.15 -10.86 -1.84
CA ARG A 31 7.91 -11.43 -2.38
C ARG A 31 8.01 -11.63 -3.90
N PRO A 32 7.41 -12.70 -4.44
CA PRO A 32 7.24 -12.86 -5.88
C PRO A 32 6.25 -11.82 -6.41
N VAL A 33 6.70 -10.97 -7.33
CA VAL A 33 5.90 -9.92 -7.95
C VAL A 33 6.04 -9.94 -9.46
N VAL A 34 5.04 -9.40 -10.15
CA VAL A 34 5.09 -9.11 -11.59
C VAL A 34 4.82 -7.64 -11.82
N ARG A 35 5.43 -7.06 -12.86
CA ARG A 35 5.18 -5.68 -13.26
C ARG A 35 4.00 -5.64 -14.24
N ARG A 36 2.86 -5.10 -13.81
CA ARG A 36 1.66 -4.96 -14.66
C ARG A 36 1.08 -3.56 -14.49
N GLY A 37 0.89 -2.84 -15.60
CA GLY A 37 0.32 -1.49 -15.58
C GLY A 37 1.09 -0.48 -14.71
N GLY A 38 2.41 -0.63 -14.60
CA GLY A 38 3.25 0.26 -13.78
C GLY A 38 3.19 -0.01 -12.27
N ALA A 39 2.49 -1.05 -11.82
CA ALA A 39 2.50 -1.49 -10.41
C ALA A 39 3.19 -2.85 -10.26
N TRP A 40 3.70 -3.11 -9.06
CA TRP A 40 4.12 -4.43 -8.65
C TRP A 40 2.90 -5.18 -8.10
N ILE A 41 2.55 -6.30 -8.72
CA ILE A 41 1.46 -7.15 -8.24
C ILE A 41 2.08 -8.42 -7.67
N MET A 42 1.79 -8.74 -6.41
CA MET A 42 2.26 -9.98 -5.81
C MET A 42 1.55 -11.17 -6.44
N ARG A 43 2.32 -12.21 -6.74
CA ARG A 43 1.83 -13.50 -7.20
C ARG A 43 2.27 -14.57 -6.22
N ASP A 44 1.46 -14.78 -5.19
CA ASP A 44 1.70 -15.79 -4.15
C ASP A 44 1.05 -17.14 -4.46
N ASP A 45 0.23 -17.22 -5.52
CA ASP A 45 -0.36 -18.46 -6.02
C ASP A 45 -0.65 -18.47 -7.54
N GLU A 46 -1.23 -19.58 -8.00
CA GLU A 46 -1.52 -19.84 -9.41
C GLU A 46 -2.82 -19.19 -9.92
N ARG A 47 -3.67 -18.61 -9.06
CA ARG A 47 -4.93 -17.98 -9.48
C ARG A 47 -4.70 -16.76 -10.36
N MET A 48 -3.52 -16.14 -10.24
CA MET A 48 -3.09 -15.06 -11.12
C MET A 48 -2.32 -15.63 -12.31
N GLU A 49 -2.97 -15.63 -13.47
CA GLU A 49 -2.32 -15.94 -14.75
C GLU A 49 -1.40 -14.80 -15.20
N LEU A 50 -0.26 -15.19 -15.77
CA LEU A 50 0.69 -14.26 -16.38
C LEU A 50 0.23 -13.87 -17.77
N LEU A 51 0.32 -12.58 -18.09
CA LEU A 51 0.18 -12.11 -19.47
C LEU A 51 1.46 -12.41 -20.27
N PRO A 52 1.38 -12.49 -21.62
CA PRO A 52 2.57 -12.70 -22.44
C PRO A 52 3.67 -11.68 -22.16
N GLY A 53 4.86 -12.17 -21.81
CA GLY A 53 6.04 -11.35 -21.50
C GLY A 53 6.19 -10.94 -20.04
N GLU A 54 5.23 -11.25 -19.17
CA GLU A 54 5.39 -11.01 -17.73
C GLU A 54 6.36 -12.02 -17.10
N VAL A 55 7.27 -11.50 -16.28
CA VAL A 55 8.26 -12.29 -15.54
C VAL A 55 8.03 -12.08 -14.05
N VAL A 56 8.06 -13.18 -13.30
CA VAL A 56 8.01 -13.12 -11.83
C VAL A 56 9.40 -12.78 -11.32
N GLU A 57 9.49 -11.72 -10.53
CA GLU A 57 10.69 -11.26 -9.86
C GLU A 57 10.51 -11.30 -8.34
N THR A 58 11.57 -11.65 -7.61
CA THR A 58 11.57 -11.47 -6.15
C THR A 58 12.01 -10.05 -5.84
N ARG A 59 11.13 -9.27 -5.20
CA ARG A 59 11.41 -7.88 -4.79
C ARG A 59 11.14 -7.71 -3.30
N MET A 60 11.89 -6.82 -2.65
CA MET A 60 11.62 -6.40 -1.28
C MET A 60 10.49 -5.36 -1.32
N VAL A 61 9.28 -5.79 -0.97
CA VAL A 61 8.08 -4.96 -1.12
C VAL A 61 7.18 -5.06 0.10
N ARG A 62 6.31 -4.07 0.31
CA ARG A 62 5.22 -4.09 1.30
C ARG A 62 3.92 -3.54 0.69
N PHE A 63 2.83 -3.61 1.44
CA PHE A 63 1.55 -3.06 1.04
C PHE A 63 1.13 -1.93 1.99
N ARG A 64 0.83 -0.75 1.42
CA ARG A 64 0.30 0.40 2.20
C ARG A 64 -1.22 0.36 2.34
N THR A 65 -1.89 -0.30 1.42
CA THR A 65 -3.33 -0.58 1.49
C THR A 65 -3.54 -2.03 1.10
N LEU A 66 -4.56 -2.67 1.66
CA LEU A 66 -4.94 -4.04 1.34
C LEU A 66 -6.35 -4.04 0.77
N GLY A 67 -6.49 -4.53 -0.45
CA GLY A 67 -7.77 -4.71 -1.13
C GLY A 67 -7.93 -6.14 -1.61
N CYS A 68 -8.69 -6.32 -2.69
CA CYS A 68 -8.83 -7.62 -3.32
C CYS A 68 -7.53 -8.03 -4.01
N TYR A 69 -7.19 -9.32 -3.93
CA TYR A 69 -6.20 -9.93 -4.80
C TYR A 69 -6.78 -10.15 -6.21
N PRO A 70 -6.03 -9.95 -7.30
CA PRO A 70 -4.65 -9.48 -7.41
C PRO A 70 -4.55 -7.96 -7.72
N LEU A 71 -5.45 -7.14 -7.18
CA LEU A 71 -5.60 -5.72 -7.55
C LEU A 71 -4.94 -4.73 -6.59
N THR A 72 -4.11 -5.25 -5.67
CA THR A 72 -3.39 -4.43 -4.70
C THR A 72 -1.95 -4.26 -5.16
N GLY A 73 -1.52 -3.02 -5.41
CA GLY A 73 -0.15 -2.71 -5.77
C GLY A 73 0.78 -2.75 -4.57
N ALA A 74 1.85 -3.53 -4.67
CA ALA A 74 2.96 -3.52 -3.73
C ALA A 74 3.90 -2.35 -4.02
N VAL A 75 4.53 -1.83 -2.96
CA VAL A 75 5.55 -0.78 -3.05
C VAL A 75 6.89 -1.34 -2.63
N GLU A 76 7.96 -0.99 -3.34
CA GLU A 76 9.32 -1.31 -2.90
C GLU A 76 9.62 -0.55 -1.61
N SER A 77 10.17 -1.25 -0.62
CA SER A 77 10.41 -0.73 0.73
C SER A 77 11.36 -1.65 1.48
N GLU A 78 12.12 -1.10 2.42
CA GLU A 78 12.96 -1.87 3.34
C GLU A 78 12.32 -2.01 4.74
N ALA A 79 11.12 -1.46 4.95
CA ALA A 79 10.49 -1.38 6.27
C ALA A 79 9.95 -2.72 6.78
N ALA A 80 10.81 -3.51 7.44
CA ALA A 80 10.53 -4.89 7.83
C ALA A 80 9.80 -5.03 9.18
N ASN A 81 9.65 -3.94 9.94
CA ASN A 81 8.93 -3.91 11.20
C ASN A 81 8.19 -2.57 11.41
N LEU A 82 7.45 -2.46 12.51
CA LEU A 82 6.63 -1.29 12.83
C LEU A 82 7.46 0.00 12.98
N THR A 83 8.62 -0.08 13.63
CA THR A 83 9.53 1.06 13.79
C THR A 83 10.04 1.54 12.44
N ASP A 84 10.40 0.62 11.54
CA ASP A 84 10.87 0.98 10.21
C ASP A 84 9.77 1.64 9.37
N ILE A 85 8.51 1.16 9.46
CA ILE A 85 7.37 1.79 8.77
C ILE A 85 7.21 3.23 9.26
N ILE A 86 7.23 3.45 10.57
CA ILE A 86 7.11 4.78 11.17
C ILE A 86 8.25 5.70 10.72
N ALA A 87 9.49 5.20 10.67
CA ALA A 87 10.63 5.95 10.18
C ALA A 87 10.49 6.28 8.68
N GLU A 88 10.14 5.30 7.85
CA GLU A 88 9.94 5.46 6.41
C GLU A 88 8.86 6.51 6.10
N MET A 89 7.72 6.47 6.79
CA MET A 89 6.65 7.46 6.59
C MET A 89 7.04 8.87 7.02
N ARG A 90 7.83 9.01 8.08
CA ARG A 90 8.32 10.32 8.53
C ARG A 90 9.35 10.91 7.56
N ALA A 91 10.07 10.06 6.83
CA ALA A 91 11.02 10.47 5.81
C ALA A 91 10.36 10.71 4.44
N SER A 92 9.30 9.96 4.12
CA SER A 92 8.59 10.06 2.84
C SER A 92 7.64 11.25 2.81
N ARG A 93 7.55 11.90 1.64
CA ARG A 93 6.55 12.95 1.35
C ARG A 93 5.35 12.41 0.55
N SER A 94 5.30 11.11 0.23
CA SER A 94 4.22 10.52 -0.58
C SER A 94 3.11 9.89 0.27
N SER A 95 1.85 10.19 -0.08
CA SER A 95 0.66 9.73 0.64
C SER A 95 0.32 8.26 0.33
N GLU A 96 -0.51 7.62 1.17
CA GLU A 96 -0.87 6.19 1.11
C GLU A 96 -1.51 5.69 -0.18
N ARG A 97 -2.01 6.58 -1.05
CA ARG A 97 -2.88 6.19 -2.17
C ARG A 97 -2.16 5.92 -3.50
N GLU A 98 -0.85 6.13 -3.59
CA GLU A 98 -0.08 5.97 -4.85
C GLU A 98 -0.03 4.53 -5.41
N GLY A 99 -0.44 3.51 -4.65
CA GLY A 99 -0.38 2.09 -5.07
C GLY A 99 -1.63 1.55 -5.77
N ARG A 100 -2.65 2.36 -6.07
CA ARG A 100 -3.88 1.89 -6.72
C ARG A 100 -3.72 1.88 -8.24
N VAL A 101 -3.80 0.68 -8.83
CA VAL A 101 -3.79 0.45 -10.30
C VAL A 101 -5.01 1.08 -11.02
N ILE A 102 -5.93 1.71 -10.29
CA ILE A 102 -7.20 2.26 -10.81
C ILE A 102 -7.12 3.78 -11.05
N ASP A 103 -6.06 4.48 -10.60
CA ASP A 103 -6.00 5.95 -10.73
C ASP A 103 -5.56 6.46 -12.11
N HIS A 104 -5.54 5.60 -13.13
CA HIS A 104 -5.19 6.02 -14.49
C HIS A 104 -6.33 6.60 -15.33
N ASP A 105 -7.56 6.69 -14.79
CA ASP A 105 -8.68 7.36 -15.46
C ASP A 105 -9.28 8.50 -14.62
N GLY A 106 -8.98 9.72 -15.06
CA GLY A 106 -9.95 10.82 -15.15
C GLY A 106 -10.48 11.44 -13.84
N SER A 107 -9.91 12.59 -13.47
CA SER A 107 -10.60 13.75 -12.86
C SER A 107 -11.64 13.45 -11.75
N GLY A 108 -11.17 13.41 -10.51
CA GLY A 108 -12.07 13.46 -9.35
C GLY A 108 -11.47 12.83 -8.11
N SER A 109 -10.33 13.32 -7.65
CA SER A 109 -9.72 12.85 -6.40
C SER A 109 -10.73 12.99 -5.26
N MET A 110 -10.98 11.90 -4.54
CA MET A 110 -11.84 11.87 -3.35
C MET A 110 -11.34 12.82 -2.24
N GLU A 111 -10.07 13.23 -2.30
CA GLU A 111 -9.51 14.26 -1.42
C GLU A 111 -10.01 15.68 -1.77
N GLN A 112 -10.26 15.96 -3.06
CA GLN A 112 -10.88 17.21 -3.50
C GLN A 112 -12.34 17.29 -3.04
N LYS A 113 -13.11 16.20 -3.19
CA LYS A 113 -14.51 16.13 -2.73
C LYS A 113 -14.65 16.23 -1.21
N LYS A 114 -13.64 15.81 -0.44
CA LYS A 114 -13.61 16.00 1.02
C LYS A 114 -13.38 17.45 1.44
N GLN A 115 -12.71 18.26 0.61
CA GLN A 115 -12.52 19.69 0.88
C GLN A 115 -13.74 20.54 0.47
N GLU A 116 -14.55 20.07 -0.49
CA GLU A 116 -15.73 20.78 -0.98
C GLU A 116 -17.00 20.58 -0.11
N GLY A 117 -16.91 19.78 0.96
CA GLY A 117 -17.97 19.72 1.97
C GLY A 117 -19.21 18.92 1.58
N ASP A 118 -19.16 18.08 0.54
CA ASP A 118 -20.23 17.12 0.23
C ASP A 118 -20.02 15.81 1.01
N PHE A 119 -20.30 15.87 2.31
CA PHE A 119 -20.69 14.74 3.16
C PHE A 119 -21.71 15.20 4.21
#